data_AF-A0A522SGL0-F1
#
_entry.id   AF-A0A522SGL0-F1
#
_cell.length_a   1.000
_cell.length_b   1.000
_cell.length_c   1.000
_cell.angle_alpha   90.00
_cell.angle_beta   90.00
_cell.angle_gamma   90.00
#
_symmetry.space_group_name_H-M   'P 1'
#
loop_
_entity.id
_entity.type
_entity.pdbx_description
1 polymer ?
#
loop_
_entity_poly.entity_id
_entity_poly.type
_entity_poly.pdbx_seq_one_letter_code
_entity_poly.pdbx_strand_id
1 'polypeptide(L)'
;MNPPPSCTRRRLLHTGLQAGALAAASALLPPHLRQALAAPRPTGGLHDIRHVVLLMQENRSFDHYFGALSGVRGFDDPTALRLADGRSVFHQPDRENPLGYLLPFHLDTKSSSAQKLPSNSHSWAAQHASWNGGRMDGWVSAHRRSGGAKGPYTMGYFRRDDIPFHYALAEAFTVCDAYHASVMGPTWPNRLYWLSGTIDPDGQAGGPMTTNRMPPGGLRWTPYAERLERAGVDWRVYEFARRGHALNTL
;
A
#
# COMPACT_ATOMS: atom_id res chain seq x y z
N MET A 1 -38.11 29.89 -26.88
CA MET A 1 -36.97 29.03 -27.26
C MET A 1 -35.70 29.83 -27.04
N ASN A 2 -34.84 29.42 -26.10
CA ASN A 2 -33.54 30.08 -25.92
C ASN A 2 -32.58 29.60 -27.02
N PRO A 3 -31.77 30.49 -27.63
CA PRO A 3 -30.79 30.07 -28.61
C PRO A 3 -29.75 29.14 -27.95
N PRO A 4 -29.18 28.17 -28.69
CA PRO A 4 -28.12 27.33 -28.17
C PRO A 4 -26.94 28.21 -27.71
N PRO A 5 -26.27 27.88 -26.61
CA PRO A 5 -25.17 28.69 -26.08
C PRO A 5 -24.06 28.80 -27.13
N SER A 6 -23.71 30.04 -27.50
CA SER A 6 -22.70 30.33 -28.51
C SER A 6 -21.31 29.85 -28.07
N CYS A 7 -20.61 29.18 -28.97
CA CYS A 7 -19.26 28.67 -28.71
C CYS A 7 -18.26 29.82 -28.75
N THR A 8 -17.81 30.29 -27.58
CA THR A 8 -16.85 31.40 -27.49
C THR A 8 -15.40 30.92 -27.62
N ARG A 9 -14.52 31.77 -28.17
CA ARG A 9 -13.08 31.48 -28.35
C ARG A 9 -12.39 31.06 -27.05
N ARG A 10 -12.77 31.68 -25.93
CA ARG A 10 -12.29 31.33 -24.58
C ARG A 10 -12.71 29.93 -24.16
N ARG A 11 -13.96 29.54 -24.45
CA ARG A 11 -14.44 28.19 -24.19
C ARG A 11 -13.70 27.18 -25.07
N LEU A 12 -13.58 27.42 -26.37
CA LEU A 12 -12.78 26.57 -27.28
C LEU A 12 -11.33 26.38 -26.84
N LEU A 13 -10.66 27.45 -26.40
CA LEU A 13 -9.30 27.36 -25.86
C LEU A 13 -9.26 26.57 -24.54
N HIS A 14 -10.23 26.77 -23.64
CA HIS A 14 -10.31 26.02 -22.38
C HIS A 14 -10.59 24.54 -22.60
N THR A 15 -11.57 24.19 -23.44
CA THR A 15 -11.85 22.78 -23.79
C THR A 15 -10.71 22.17 -24.60
N GLY A 16 -10.08 22.93 -25.50
CA GLY A 16 -8.93 22.48 -26.28
C GLY A 16 -7.69 22.22 -25.40
N LEU A 17 -7.43 23.09 -24.43
CA LEU A 17 -6.36 22.91 -23.44
C LEU A 17 -6.67 21.72 -22.51
N GLN A 18 -7.91 21.55 -22.06
CA GLN A 18 -8.32 20.41 -21.24
C GLN A 18 -8.23 19.09 -22.00
N ALA A 19 -8.73 19.04 -23.23
CA ALA A 19 -8.65 17.85 -24.08
C ALA A 19 -7.21 17.52 -24.47
N GLY A 20 -6.39 18.53 -24.79
CA GLY A 20 -4.97 18.37 -25.09
C GLY A 20 -4.16 17.90 -23.88
N ALA A 21 -4.45 18.45 -22.69
CA ALA A 21 -3.82 18.02 -21.44
C ALA A 21 -4.20 16.57 -21.06
N LEU A 22 -5.48 16.20 -21.22
CA LEU A 22 -5.94 14.82 -21.00
C LEU A 22 -5.29 13.84 -21.99
N ALA A 23 -5.20 14.20 -23.28
CA ALA A 23 -4.56 13.38 -24.29
C ALA A 23 -3.05 13.20 -24.01
N ALA A 24 -2.35 14.27 -23.66
CA ALA A 24 -0.92 14.21 -23.30
C ALA A 24 -0.69 13.40 -22.02
N ALA A 25 -1.52 13.58 -21.00
CA ALA A 25 -1.48 12.79 -19.77
C ALA A 25 -1.73 11.29 -20.04
N SER A 26 -2.66 10.98 -20.95
CA SER A 26 -2.93 9.58 -21.33
C SER A 26 -1.74 8.91 -22.02
N ALA A 27 -0.95 9.65 -22.80
CA ALA A 27 0.23 9.12 -23.49
C ALA A 27 1.36 8.70 -22.54
N LEU A 28 1.39 9.23 -21.31
CA LEU A 28 2.34 8.85 -20.26
C LEU A 28 1.96 7.56 -19.54
N LEU A 29 0.76 7.01 -19.80
CA LEU A 29 0.31 5.76 -19.20
C LEU A 29 0.82 4.54 -20.00
N PRO A 30 1.13 3.42 -19.32
CA PRO A 30 1.45 2.16 -19.98
C PRO A 30 0.39 1.75 -21.02
N PRO A 31 0.75 1.11 -22.15
CA PRO A 31 -0.20 0.73 -23.20
C PRO A 31 -1.44 -0.02 -22.72
N HIS A 32 -1.25 -0.98 -21.79
CA HIS A 32 -2.34 -1.79 -21.23
C HIS A 32 -3.32 -0.93 -20.42
N LEU A 33 -2.81 0.09 -19.73
CA LEU A 33 -3.62 1.00 -18.93
C LEU A 33 -4.41 1.98 -19.81
N ARG A 34 -3.78 2.47 -20.89
CA ARG A 34 -4.49 3.26 -21.91
C ARG A 34 -5.64 2.48 -22.52
N GLN A 35 -5.42 1.20 -22.85
CA GLN A 35 -6.47 0.32 -23.38
C GLN A 35 -7.59 0.10 -22.36
N ALA A 36 -7.24 -0.15 -21.08
CA ALA A 36 -8.23 -0.35 -20.03
C ALA A 36 -9.09 0.91 -19.78
N LEU A 37 -8.48 2.10 -19.77
CA LEU A 37 -9.19 3.36 -19.57
C LEU A 37 -10.02 3.80 -20.78
N ALA A 38 -9.64 3.38 -21.99
CA ALA A 38 -10.40 3.65 -23.21
C ALA A 38 -11.64 2.74 -23.36
N ALA A 39 -11.68 1.61 -22.64
CA ALA A 39 -12.83 0.71 -22.69
C ALA A 39 -14.07 1.40 -22.09
N PRO A 40 -15.25 1.26 -22.71
CA PRO A 40 -16.48 1.81 -22.15
C PRO A 40 -16.73 1.19 -20.77
N ARG A 41 -17.02 2.03 -19.78
CA ARG A 41 -17.37 1.54 -18.44
C ARG A 41 -18.69 0.78 -18.52
N PRO A 42 -18.75 -0.49 -18.09
CA PRO A 42 -20.01 -1.21 -18.01
C PRO A 42 -21.02 -0.44 -17.16
N THR A 43 -22.28 -0.38 -17.58
CA THR A 43 -23.37 0.27 -16.84
C THR A 43 -23.90 -0.58 -15.67
N GLY A 44 -23.13 -1.59 -15.27
CA GLY A 44 -23.52 -2.64 -14.33
C GLY A 44 -23.27 -2.31 -12.86
N GLY A 45 -23.84 -3.12 -11.97
CA GLY A 45 -23.61 -3.08 -10.54
C GLY A 45 -22.61 -4.13 -10.05
N LEU A 46 -22.46 -4.26 -8.72
CA LEU A 46 -21.56 -5.27 -8.12
C LEU A 46 -21.91 -6.71 -8.53
N HIS A 47 -23.18 -6.98 -8.89
CA HIS A 47 -23.65 -8.27 -9.36
C HIS A 47 -23.10 -8.67 -10.74
N ASP A 48 -22.57 -7.71 -11.51
CA ASP A 48 -21.95 -7.97 -12.82
C ASP A 48 -20.47 -8.36 -12.71
N ILE A 49 -19.89 -8.32 -11.50
CA ILE A 49 -18.51 -8.75 -11.25
C ILE A 49 -18.46 -10.28 -11.29
N ARG A 50 -17.85 -10.82 -12.35
CA ARG A 50 -17.66 -12.27 -12.53
C ARG A 50 -16.34 -12.81 -12.00
N HIS A 51 -15.32 -11.95 -11.92
CA HIS A 51 -13.98 -12.33 -11.48
C HIS A 51 -13.42 -11.28 -10.53
N VAL A 52 -12.88 -11.74 -9.41
CA VAL A 52 -12.16 -10.91 -8.45
C VAL A 52 -10.73 -11.43 -8.40
N VAL A 53 -9.78 -10.61 -8.86
CA VAL A 53 -8.35 -10.91 -8.78
C VAL A 53 -7.77 -10.11 -7.62
N LEU A 54 -7.25 -10.83 -6.62
CA LEU A 54 -6.65 -10.23 -5.44
C LEU A 54 -5.13 -10.36 -5.54
N LEU A 55 -4.43 -9.23 -5.69
CA LEU A 55 -2.96 -9.18 -5.75
C LEU A 55 -2.39 -8.70 -4.42
N MET A 56 -1.66 -9.58 -3.72
CA MET A 56 -0.96 -9.24 -2.47
C MET A 56 0.52 -8.98 -2.75
N GLN A 57 0.97 -7.76 -2.47
CA GLN A 57 2.38 -7.38 -2.51
C GLN A 57 3.03 -7.49 -1.12
N GLU A 58 4.36 -7.30 -1.02
CA GLU A 58 5.10 -7.45 0.23
C GLU A 58 5.84 -6.18 0.69
N ASN A 59 5.84 -5.98 2.01
CA ASN A 59 6.68 -5.09 2.84
C ASN A 59 6.83 -3.63 2.40
N ARG A 60 5.75 -2.98 1.97
CA ARG A 60 5.72 -1.55 1.68
C ARG A 60 4.52 -0.88 2.34
N SER A 61 4.77 0.21 3.08
CA SER A 61 3.72 1.04 3.65
C SER A 61 3.10 1.92 2.57
N PHE A 62 1.91 2.46 2.86
CA PHE A 62 1.26 3.42 1.97
C PHE A 62 2.15 4.63 1.69
N ASP A 63 2.67 5.28 2.74
CA ASP A 63 3.52 6.48 2.61
C ASP A 63 4.79 6.23 1.80
N HIS A 64 5.32 5.00 1.83
CA HIS A 64 6.50 4.64 1.04
C HIS A 64 6.24 4.69 -0.47
N TYR A 65 5.05 4.31 -0.93
CA TYR A 65 4.68 4.38 -2.35
C TYR A 65 3.98 5.68 -2.71
N PHE A 66 2.99 6.09 -1.90
CA PHE A 66 2.01 7.08 -2.27
C PHE A 66 1.94 8.26 -1.30
N GLY A 67 2.83 8.36 -0.29
CA GLY A 67 2.83 9.50 0.62
C GLY A 67 3.04 10.84 -0.09
N ALA A 68 3.67 10.84 -1.26
CA ALA A 68 3.86 12.01 -2.13
C ALA A 68 2.83 12.11 -3.28
N LEU A 69 1.81 11.24 -3.33
CA LEU A 69 0.77 11.30 -4.35
C LEU A 69 -0.22 12.43 -4.01
N SER A 70 -0.53 13.28 -4.99
CA SER A 70 -1.50 14.36 -4.80
C SER A 70 -2.91 13.81 -4.51
N GLY A 71 -3.58 14.37 -3.50
CA GLY A 71 -4.97 14.05 -3.18
C GLY A 71 -5.18 12.94 -2.14
N VAL A 72 -4.09 12.34 -1.63
CA VAL A 72 -4.14 11.38 -0.53
C VAL A 72 -3.79 12.07 0.79
N ARG A 73 -4.16 11.45 1.92
CA ARG A 73 -3.65 11.81 3.26
C ARG A 73 -2.19 11.36 3.43
N GLY A 74 -1.29 12.12 2.80
CA GLY A 74 0.16 11.84 2.74
C GLY A 74 1.00 12.91 3.44
N PHE A 75 2.19 13.20 2.91
CA PHE A 75 3.18 14.07 3.55
C PHE A 75 2.73 15.54 3.68
N ASP A 76 1.83 15.98 2.81
CA ASP A 76 1.27 17.33 2.81
C ASP A 76 -0.11 17.41 3.49
N ASP A 77 -0.54 16.36 4.20
CA ASP A 77 -1.82 16.37 4.92
C ASP A 77 -1.81 17.41 6.07
N PRO A 78 -2.63 18.48 6.00
CA PRO A 78 -2.66 19.51 7.04
C PRO A 78 -3.27 19.01 8.36
N THR A 79 -3.95 17.86 8.32
CA THR A 79 -4.59 17.21 9.47
C THR A 79 -3.76 16.08 10.06
N ALA A 80 -2.54 15.86 9.54
CA ALA A 80 -1.61 14.88 10.08
C ALA A 80 -1.40 15.08 11.60
N LEU A 81 -1.29 13.97 12.33
CA LEU A 81 -1.07 13.96 13.77
C LEU A 81 0.10 14.87 14.13
N ARG A 82 -0.04 15.63 15.23
CA ARG A 82 1.07 16.39 15.81
C ARG A 82 1.68 15.62 16.97
N LEU A 83 3.01 15.63 17.02
CA LEU A 83 3.78 15.08 18.13
C LEU A 83 3.68 16.00 19.35
N ALA A 84 4.18 15.54 20.49
CA ALA A 84 4.17 16.29 21.75
C ALA A 84 4.94 17.63 21.67
N ASP A 85 5.90 17.74 20.74
CA ASP A 85 6.66 18.97 20.48
C ASP A 85 5.95 19.93 19.50
N GLY A 86 4.72 19.61 19.08
CA GLY A 86 3.91 20.41 18.16
C GLY A 86 4.23 20.21 16.68
N ARG A 87 5.30 19.50 16.33
CA ARG A 87 5.65 19.20 14.95
C ARG A 87 4.72 18.15 14.35
N SER A 88 4.67 18.10 13.03
CA SER A 88 3.98 17.00 12.34
C SER A 88 4.62 15.65 12.69
N VAL A 89 3.82 14.59 12.73
CA VAL A 89 4.24 13.18 12.92
C VAL A 89 5.40 12.77 12.01
N PHE A 90 5.57 13.41 10.86
CA PHE A 90 6.70 13.13 9.97
C PHE A 90 8.07 13.55 10.53
N HIS A 91 8.14 14.42 11.54
CA HIS A 91 9.38 14.76 12.23
C HIS A 91 9.75 13.68 13.26
N GLN A 92 10.12 12.49 12.78
CA GLN A 92 10.38 11.34 13.66
C GLN A 92 11.62 11.58 14.53
N PRO A 93 11.54 11.48 15.86
CA PRO A 93 12.69 11.67 16.74
C PRO A 93 13.86 10.76 16.38
N ASP A 94 15.06 11.34 16.27
CA ASP A 94 16.29 10.62 15.98
C ASP A 94 17.47 11.24 16.73
N ARG A 95 17.93 10.55 17.79
CA ARG A 95 19.04 11.02 18.63
C ARG A 95 20.40 10.97 17.93
N GLU A 96 20.52 10.19 16.86
CA GLU A 96 21.74 10.15 16.06
C GLU A 96 21.78 11.25 14.98
N ASN A 97 20.65 11.93 14.73
CA ASN A 97 20.60 13.06 13.80
C ASN A 97 20.90 14.36 14.58
N PRO A 98 21.83 15.21 14.14
CA PRO A 98 22.13 16.49 14.79
C PRO A 98 20.92 17.43 14.93
N LEU A 99 19.91 17.30 14.06
CA LEU A 99 18.65 18.05 14.16
C LEU A 99 17.70 17.51 15.24
N GLY A 100 17.99 16.32 15.81
CA GLY A 100 17.16 15.62 16.77
C GLY A 100 15.97 14.86 16.17
N TYR A 101 15.76 14.95 14.87
CA TYR A 101 14.69 14.27 14.13
C TYR A 101 15.13 13.91 12.72
N LEU A 102 14.41 12.99 12.09
CA LEU A 102 14.54 12.60 10.69
C LEU A 102 13.20 12.81 9.98
N LEU A 103 13.23 13.54 8.88
CA LEU A 103 12.09 13.71 7.97
C LEU A 103 12.03 12.57 6.95
N PRO A 104 10.84 12.31 6.35
CA PRO A 104 10.76 11.47 5.17
C PRO A 104 11.69 12.00 4.07
N PHE A 105 12.41 11.10 3.40
CA PHE A 105 13.34 11.46 2.33
C PHE A 105 13.10 10.66 1.05
N HIS A 106 13.29 11.32 -0.08
CA HIS A 106 13.07 10.73 -1.39
C HIS A 106 14.18 9.71 -1.71
N LEU A 107 13.77 8.53 -2.12
CA LEU A 107 14.61 7.44 -2.59
C LEU A 107 14.71 7.48 -4.12
N ASP A 108 15.72 8.19 -4.63
CA ASP A 108 15.93 8.36 -6.07
C ASP A 108 16.50 7.10 -6.73
N THR A 109 15.69 6.47 -7.56
CA THR A 109 16.02 5.23 -8.29
C THR A 109 16.87 5.46 -9.54
N LYS A 110 17.03 6.70 -10.00
CA LYS A 110 17.89 7.06 -11.14
C LYS A 110 19.34 7.26 -10.71
N SER A 111 19.56 7.79 -9.50
CA SER A 111 20.90 8.07 -8.97
C SER A 111 21.39 7.03 -7.96
N SER A 112 20.53 6.12 -7.50
CA SER A 112 20.90 5.09 -6.53
C SER A 112 20.17 3.76 -6.76
N SER A 113 20.66 2.70 -6.13
CA SER A 113 20.00 1.39 -6.08
C SER A 113 18.79 1.37 -5.13
N ALA A 114 18.02 2.47 -5.08
CA ALA A 114 16.90 2.67 -4.18
C ALA A 114 15.76 1.65 -4.34
N GLN A 115 15.72 0.85 -5.42
CA GLN A 115 14.78 -0.28 -5.51
C GLN A 115 15.22 -1.48 -4.64
N LYS A 116 16.52 -1.59 -4.33
CA LYS A 116 17.13 -2.65 -3.51
C LYS A 116 17.38 -2.16 -2.07
N LEU A 117 16.33 -1.66 -1.42
CA LEU A 117 16.43 -1.20 -0.03
C LEU A 117 16.65 -2.36 0.92
N PRO A 118 17.41 -2.15 2.01
CA PRO A 118 17.42 -3.10 3.11
C PRO A 118 16.01 -3.23 3.70
N SER A 119 15.64 -4.46 4.06
CA SER A 119 14.38 -4.68 4.79
C SER A 119 14.53 -4.23 6.24
N ASN A 120 13.63 -3.37 6.68
CA ASN A 120 13.45 -3.07 8.10
C ASN A 120 12.71 -4.21 8.81
N SER A 121 12.74 -4.22 10.14
CA SER A 121 12.02 -5.24 10.91
C SER A 121 10.49 -5.05 10.83
N HIS A 122 9.78 -6.08 10.39
CA HIS A 122 8.31 -6.11 10.38
C HIS A 122 7.74 -6.92 11.54
N SER A 123 8.55 -7.24 12.55
CA SER A 123 8.12 -8.08 13.67
C SER A 123 7.08 -7.36 14.53
N TRP A 124 6.25 -8.14 15.23
CA TRP A 124 5.30 -7.63 16.22
C TRP A 124 5.93 -6.60 17.16
N ALA A 125 7.06 -6.97 17.79
CA ALA A 125 7.74 -6.12 18.76
C ALA A 125 8.26 -4.81 18.14
N ALA A 126 8.84 -4.85 16.94
CA ALA A 126 9.34 -3.65 16.28
C ALA A 126 8.20 -2.71 15.89
N GLN A 127 7.12 -3.24 15.30
CA GLN A 127 5.97 -2.45 14.86
C GLN A 127 5.24 -1.80 16.05
N HIS A 128 5.04 -2.52 17.15
CA HIS A 128 4.41 -1.94 18.35
C HIS A 128 5.31 -0.90 19.03
N ALA A 129 6.63 -1.10 19.01
CA ALA A 129 7.56 -0.09 19.50
C ALA A 129 7.59 1.16 18.61
N SER A 130 7.40 1.02 17.30
CA SER A 130 7.24 2.15 16.36
C SER A 130 5.94 2.91 16.60
N TRP A 131 4.83 2.18 16.75
CA TRP A 131 3.49 2.73 17.01
C TRP A 131 3.41 3.46 18.36
N ASN A 132 4.12 2.94 19.36
CA ASN A 132 4.31 3.56 20.67
C ASN A 132 3.00 4.00 21.35
N GLY A 133 2.05 3.07 21.43
CA GLY A 133 0.75 3.32 22.06
C GLY A 133 -0.08 4.41 21.37
N GLY A 134 0.11 4.60 20.05
CA GLY A 134 -0.59 5.63 19.27
C GLY A 134 0.11 6.98 19.22
N ARG A 135 1.25 7.14 19.91
CA ARG A 135 2.05 8.38 19.83
C ARG A 135 2.74 8.56 18.48
N MET A 136 2.92 7.46 17.73
CA MET A 136 3.45 7.46 16.35
C MET A 136 4.83 8.11 16.18
N ASP A 137 5.66 8.14 17.22
CA ASP A 137 6.99 8.78 17.23
C ASP A 137 8.15 7.79 17.43
N GLY A 138 7.86 6.49 17.29
CA GLY A 138 8.80 5.43 17.59
C GLY A 138 9.57 4.90 16.38
N TRP A 139 9.20 5.25 15.15
CA TRP A 139 9.61 4.54 13.93
C TRP A 139 11.12 4.46 13.76
N VAL A 140 11.81 5.60 13.78
CA VAL A 140 13.26 5.65 13.59
C VAL A 140 13.98 4.93 14.74
N SER A 141 13.57 5.19 15.98
CA SER A 141 14.21 4.59 17.16
C SER A 141 14.05 3.06 17.18
N ALA A 142 12.86 2.54 16.86
CA ALA A 142 12.58 1.11 16.85
C ALA A 142 13.34 0.39 15.73
N HIS A 143 13.38 0.98 14.53
CA HIS A 143 14.11 0.41 13.42
C HIS A 143 15.63 0.51 13.59
N ARG A 144 16.17 1.56 14.23
CA ARG A 144 17.59 1.60 14.62
C ARG A 144 17.94 0.51 15.62
N ARG A 145 17.10 0.26 16.64
CA ARG A 145 17.32 -0.85 17.59
C ARG A 145 17.36 -2.22 16.90
N SER A 146 16.51 -2.44 15.89
CA SER A 146 16.42 -3.73 15.20
C SER A 146 17.36 -3.91 14.00
N GLY A 147 17.72 -2.81 13.32
CA GLY A 147 18.42 -2.81 12.02
C GLY A 147 19.67 -1.92 11.98
N GLY A 148 20.05 -1.31 13.10
CA GLY A 148 21.23 -0.44 13.23
C GLY A 148 21.21 0.71 12.23
N ALA A 149 22.33 0.86 11.50
CA ALA A 149 22.52 1.89 10.48
C ALA A 149 21.49 1.84 9.33
N LYS A 150 20.73 0.74 9.18
CA LYS A 150 19.67 0.61 8.17
C LYS A 150 18.32 1.17 8.65
N GLY A 151 18.15 1.36 9.97
CA GLY A 151 16.90 1.83 10.55
C GLY A 151 16.33 3.10 9.90
N PRO A 152 17.14 4.12 9.55
CA PRO A 152 16.69 5.32 8.87
C PRO A 152 15.93 5.09 7.55
N TYR A 153 16.15 3.97 6.85
CA TYR A 153 15.41 3.66 5.62
C TYR A 153 13.90 3.51 5.85
N THR A 154 13.44 3.43 7.10
CA THR A 154 12.00 3.49 7.41
C THR A 154 11.33 4.80 7.00
N MET A 155 12.12 5.87 6.85
CA MET A 155 11.66 7.19 6.43
C MET A 155 11.83 7.43 4.92
N GLY A 156 12.37 6.46 4.17
CA GLY A 156 12.49 6.58 2.73
C GLY A 156 11.15 6.44 2.02
N TYR A 157 10.91 7.21 0.96
CA TYR A 157 9.72 7.10 0.11
C TYR A 157 10.05 7.26 -1.37
N PHE A 158 9.19 6.73 -2.24
CA PHE A 158 9.27 6.89 -3.69
C PHE A 158 8.39 8.01 -4.21
N ARG A 159 8.80 8.61 -5.32
CA ARG A 159 7.99 9.52 -6.12
C ARG A 159 7.50 8.83 -7.40
N ARG A 160 6.64 9.54 -8.14
CA ARG A 160 6.08 9.10 -9.43
C ARG A 160 7.13 8.55 -10.38
N ASP A 161 8.28 9.21 -10.48
CA ASP A 161 9.35 8.84 -11.39
C ASP A 161 10.09 7.54 -11.00
N ASP A 162 10.01 7.11 -9.73
CA ASP A 162 10.68 5.91 -9.24
C ASP A 162 9.85 4.64 -9.45
N ILE A 163 8.53 4.79 -9.35
CA ILE A 163 7.55 3.70 -9.50
C ILE A 163 6.39 4.12 -10.42
N PRO A 164 6.69 4.51 -11.68
CA PRO A 164 5.72 5.13 -12.58
C PRO A 164 4.50 4.27 -12.88
N PHE A 165 4.68 2.94 -12.91
CA PHE A 165 3.58 2.00 -13.07
C PHE A 165 2.57 2.06 -11.90
N HIS A 166 3.05 2.17 -10.66
CA HIS A 166 2.20 2.21 -9.47
C HIS A 166 1.42 3.52 -9.39
N TYR A 167 2.07 4.65 -9.69
CA TYR A 167 1.38 5.95 -9.76
C TYR A 167 0.35 5.97 -10.87
N ALA A 168 0.68 5.44 -12.06
CA ALA A 168 -0.27 5.35 -13.16
C ALA A 168 -1.53 4.56 -12.77
N LEU A 169 -1.39 3.44 -12.05
CA LEU A 169 -2.53 2.68 -11.54
C LEU A 169 -3.35 3.47 -10.51
N ALA A 170 -2.69 4.13 -9.54
CA ALA A 170 -3.36 4.91 -8.52
C ALA A 170 -4.08 6.15 -9.08
N GLU A 171 -3.56 6.76 -10.15
CA GLU A 171 -4.17 7.90 -10.84
C GLU A 171 -5.34 7.46 -11.75
N ALA A 172 -5.31 6.23 -12.26
CA ALA A 172 -6.31 5.69 -13.16
C ALA A 172 -7.52 5.05 -12.45
N PHE A 173 -7.33 4.57 -11.23
CA PHE A 173 -8.31 3.81 -10.47
C PHE A 173 -8.48 4.33 -9.04
N THR A 174 -9.33 3.68 -8.25
CA THR A 174 -9.53 4.03 -6.85
C THR A 174 -8.32 3.60 -6.02
N VAL A 175 -7.80 4.54 -5.23
CA VAL A 175 -6.83 4.28 -4.16
C VAL A 175 -7.49 4.46 -2.79
N CYS A 176 -7.24 3.53 -1.87
CA CYS A 176 -7.76 3.59 -0.51
C CYS A 176 -6.66 4.06 0.45
N ASP A 177 -6.60 5.36 0.74
CA ASP A 177 -5.61 5.95 1.65
C ASP A 177 -5.91 5.74 3.16
N ALA A 178 -6.99 4.99 3.44
CA ALA A 178 -7.45 4.58 4.78
C ALA A 178 -7.37 3.05 4.98
N TYR A 179 -6.64 2.34 4.12
CA TYR A 179 -6.58 0.89 4.15
C TYR A 179 -5.41 0.41 5.01
N HIS A 180 -5.72 -0.26 6.12
CA HIS A 180 -4.72 -0.70 7.09
C HIS A 180 -4.52 -2.21 7.06
N ALA A 181 -3.30 -2.65 7.39
CA ALA A 181 -3.03 -4.03 7.73
C ALA A 181 -3.91 -4.45 8.93
N SER A 182 -4.46 -5.66 8.89
CA SER A 182 -5.34 -6.16 9.96
C SER A 182 -4.62 -6.29 11.31
N VAL A 183 -3.29 -6.45 11.28
CA VAL A 183 -2.47 -6.50 12.49
C VAL A 183 -1.11 -5.84 12.28
N MET A 184 -0.63 -5.15 13.31
CA MET A 184 0.74 -4.61 13.37
C MET A 184 1.75 -5.74 13.57
N GLY A 185 2.23 -6.30 12.47
CA GLY A 185 3.12 -7.45 12.52
C GLY A 185 3.58 -7.90 11.13
N PRO A 186 4.18 -9.10 11.07
CA PRO A 186 4.87 -9.55 9.87
C PRO A 186 3.91 -10.10 8.82
N THR A 187 4.47 -10.66 7.74
CA THR A 187 3.76 -11.15 6.55
C THR A 187 2.67 -12.19 6.86
N TRP A 188 2.98 -13.24 7.64
CA TRP A 188 2.07 -14.39 7.81
C TRP A 188 0.77 -14.03 8.52
N PRO A 189 0.75 -13.32 9.67
CA PRO A 189 -0.49 -12.90 10.32
C PRO A 189 -1.42 -12.11 9.39
N ASN A 190 -0.88 -11.16 8.62
CA ASN A 190 -1.67 -10.35 7.69
C ASN A 190 -2.16 -11.14 6.47
N ARG A 191 -1.36 -12.10 5.98
CA ARG A 191 -1.81 -13.03 4.93
C ARG A 191 -2.95 -13.92 5.43
N LEU A 192 -2.88 -14.40 6.67
CA LEU A 192 -3.96 -15.20 7.27
C LEU A 192 -5.24 -14.39 7.44
N TYR A 193 -5.16 -13.15 7.90
CA TYR A 193 -6.32 -12.25 7.91
C TYR A 193 -6.93 -12.07 6.52
N TRP A 194 -6.10 -11.85 5.49
CA TRP A 194 -6.58 -11.69 4.13
C TRP A 194 -7.25 -12.95 3.57
N LEU A 195 -6.73 -14.14 3.93
CA LEU A 195 -7.25 -15.42 3.46
C LEU A 195 -8.37 -16.01 4.32
N SER A 196 -8.57 -15.56 5.55
CA SER A 196 -9.46 -16.23 6.50
C SER A 196 -10.20 -15.32 7.48
N GLY A 197 -9.85 -14.04 7.54
CA GLY A 197 -10.47 -13.06 8.44
C GLY A 197 -10.02 -13.17 9.91
N THR A 198 -9.06 -14.03 10.24
CA THR A 198 -8.61 -14.22 11.63
C THR A 198 -7.15 -14.67 11.72
N ILE A 199 -6.56 -14.49 12.90
CA ILE A 199 -5.30 -15.11 13.35
C ILE A 199 -5.50 -16.00 14.59
N ASP A 200 -6.77 -16.27 14.94
CA ASP A 200 -7.19 -17.00 16.14
C ASP A 200 -6.67 -16.34 17.44
N PRO A 201 -7.14 -15.13 17.78
CA PRO A 201 -6.64 -14.37 18.94
C PRO A 201 -6.79 -15.10 20.28
N ASP A 202 -7.81 -15.96 20.40
CA ASP A 202 -8.10 -16.75 21.61
C ASP A 202 -7.30 -18.06 21.67
N GLY A 203 -6.54 -18.41 20.61
CA GLY A 203 -5.65 -19.56 20.56
C GLY A 203 -6.33 -20.93 20.54
N GLN A 204 -7.61 -21.01 20.18
CA GLN A 204 -8.39 -22.26 20.22
C GLN A 204 -8.13 -23.16 19.00
N ALA A 205 -7.62 -22.59 17.92
CA ALA A 205 -7.43 -23.21 16.62
C ALA A 205 -5.97 -23.14 16.12
N GLY A 206 -5.00 -22.94 17.02
CA GLY A 206 -3.56 -22.96 16.72
C GLY A 206 -2.90 -21.58 16.70
N GLY A 207 -3.66 -20.50 16.82
CA GLY A 207 -3.14 -19.15 17.03
C GLY A 207 -2.76 -18.87 18.50
N PRO A 208 -2.59 -17.58 18.87
CA PRO A 208 -2.61 -16.41 17.98
C PRO A 208 -1.40 -16.36 17.06
N MET A 209 -1.65 -16.18 15.76
CA MET A 209 -0.58 -16.02 14.78
C MET A 209 -0.05 -14.58 14.82
N THR A 210 1.09 -14.39 15.50
CA THR A 210 1.78 -13.08 15.61
C THR A 210 3.17 -13.07 14.95
N THR A 211 3.61 -14.21 14.41
CA THR A 211 4.94 -14.40 13.83
C THR A 211 4.86 -15.13 12.47
N ASN A 212 5.97 -15.14 11.73
CA ASN A 212 6.12 -15.93 10.50
C ASN A 212 6.57 -17.38 10.78
N ARG A 213 5.91 -18.05 11.73
CA ARG A 213 6.20 -19.44 12.08
C ARG A 213 4.91 -20.20 12.28
N MET A 214 4.77 -21.34 11.58
CA MET A 214 3.64 -22.25 11.75
C MET A 214 3.69 -22.88 13.15
N PRO A 215 2.58 -22.94 13.91
CA PRO A 215 2.50 -23.74 15.12
C PRO A 215 2.67 -25.24 14.80
N PRO A 216 3.27 -26.04 15.69
CA PRO A 216 3.49 -27.47 15.46
C PRO A 216 2.21 -28.27 15.13
N GLY A 217 1.06 -27.83 15.63
CA GLY A 217 -0.25 -28.46 15.40
C GLY A 217 -1.05 -27.89 14.24
N GLY A 218 -0.45 -27.01 13.43
CA GLY A 218 -1.12 -26.33 12.32
C GLY A 218 -2.26 -25.40 12.74
N LEU A 219 -2.97 -24.87 11.74
CA LEU A 219 -4.11 -23.98 11.91
C LEU A 219 -5.40 -24.78 11.64
N ARG A 220 -6.41 -24.62 12.49
CA ARG A 220 -7.63 -25.46 12.48
C ARG A 220 -8.91 -24.72 12.13
N TRP A 221 -8.83 -23.43 11.77
CA TRP A 221 -9.99 -22.66 11.34
C TRP A 221 -10.19 -22.74 9.82
N THR A 222 -11.43 -22.56 9.37
CA THR A 222 -11.78 -22.61 7.95
C THR A 222 -11.36 -21.32 7.21
N PRO A 223 -10.47 -21.37 6.21
CA PRO A 223 -10.11 -20.23 5.38
C PRO A 223 -11.20 -19.92 4.34
N TYR A 224 -11.08 -18.76 3.69
CA TYR A 224 -11.98 -18.29 2.63
C TYR A 224 -12.06 -19.26 1.45
N ALA A 225 -10.94 -19.85 1.05
CA ALA A 225 -10.87 -20.82 -0.04
C ALA A 225 -11.78 -22.05 0.19
N GLU A 226 -11.80 -22.61 1.40
CA GLU A 226 -12.72 -23.72 1.73
C GLU A 226 -14.19 -23.29 1.69
N ARG A 227 -14.49 -22.03 2.00
CA ARG A 227 -15.86 -21.49 1.89
C ARG A 227 -16.27 -21.37 0.42
N LEU A 228 -15.37 -20.93 -0.45
CA LEU A 228 -15.61 -20.89 -1.90
C LEU A 228 -15.84 -22.29 -2.47
N GLU A 229 -15.00 -23.25 -2.08
CA GLU A 229 -15.12 -24.66 -2.50
C GLU A 229 -16.50 -25.24 -2.13
N ARG A 230 -16.94 -25.08 -0.88
CA ARG A 230 -18.25 -25.55 -0.41
C ARG A 230 -19.42 -24.85 -1.12
N ALA A 231 -19.22 -23.61 -1.56
CA ALA A 231 -20.21 -22.86 -2.33
C ALA A 231 -20.18 -23.18 -3.83
N GLY A 232 -19.26 -24.02 -4.31
CA GLY A 232 -19.10 -24.33 -5.73
C GLY A 232 -18.55 -23.17 -6.57
N VAL A 233 -17.84 -22.22 -5.95
CA VAL A 233 -17.22 -21.08 -6.63
C VAL A 233 -15.79 -21.43 -7.03
N ASP A 234 -15.47 -21.39 -8.32
CA ASP A 234 -14.11 -21.65 -8.81
C ASP A 234 -13.12 -20.61 -8.27
N TRP A 235 -11.98 -21.08 -7.80
CA TRP A 235 -10.93 -20.25 -7.24
C TRP A 235 -9.56 -20.85 -7.55
N ARG A 236 -8.55 -19.97 -7.62
CA ARG A 236 -7.15 -20.34 -7.89
C ARG A 236 -6.22 -19.45 -7.08
N VAL A 237 -5.11 -20.03 -6.66
CA VAL A 237 -3.97 -19.29 -6.11
C VAL A 237 -2.82 -19.40 -7.09
N TYR A 238 -2.27 -18.24 -7.45
CA TYR A 238 -1.07 -18.14 -8.26
C TYR A 238 0.04 -17.56 -7.39
N GLU A 239 1.08 -18.35 -7.16
CA GLU A 239 2.27 -17.92 -6.43
C GLU A 239 3.54 -18.25 -7.20
N PHE A 240 4.58 -17.44 -6.99
CA PHE A 240 5.91 -17.79 -7.47
C PHE A 240 6.50 -18.89 -6.58
N ALA A 241 6.55 -20.11 -7.11
CA ALA A 241 7.25 -21.23 -6.49
C ALA A 241 8.57 -21.50 -7.25
N ARG A 242 9.67 -21.68 -6.51
CA ARG A 242 10.83 -22.40 -7.09
C ARG A 242 10.35 -23.82 -7.39
N ARG A 243 10.67 -24.36 -8.57
CA ARG A 243 10.29 -25.73 -8.98
C ARG A 243 10.47 -26.70 -7.80
N GLY A 244 9.38 -27.38 -7.41
CA GLY A 244 9.40 -28.42 -6.36
C GLY A 244 9.09 -27.96 -4.94
N HIS A 245 8.90 -26.67 -4.68
CA HIS A 245 8.49 -26.16 -3.37
C HIS A 245 7.25 -25.27 -3.51
N ALA A 246 6.06 -25.88 -3.40
CA ALA A 246 4.84 -25.12 -3.16
C ALA A 246 4.88 -24.54 -1.74
N LEU A 247 4.52 -23.26 -1.58
CA LEU A 247 4.35 -22.62 -0.27
C LEU A 247 2.91 -22.75 0.25
N ASN A 248 2.07 -23.51 -0.44
CA ASN A 248 0.78 -23.97 0.05
C ASN A 248 0.93 -25.06 1.13
N THR A 249 1.53 -24.69 2.25
CA THR A 249 1.23 -25.29 3.55
C THR A 249 0.63 -24.21 4.43
N LEU A 250 -0.65 -23.93 4.18
CA LEU A 250 -1.55 -23.55 5.27
C LEU A 250 -1.88 -24.82 6.07
#